data_AF-A0A7Y7QLE7-F1
#
_entry.id   AF-A0A7Y7QLE7-F1
#
_cell.length_a   1.000
_cell.length_b   1.000
_cell.length_c   1.000
_cell.angle_alpha   90.00
_cell.angle_beta   90.00
_cell.angle_gamma   90.00
#
_symmetry.space_group_name_H-M   'P 1'
#
loop_
_entity.id
_entity.type
_entity.pdbx_description
1 polymer ?
#
loop_
_entity_poly.entity_id
_entity_poly.type
_entity_poly.pdbx_seq_one_letter_code
_entity_poly.pdbx_strand_id
1 'polypeptide(L)'
;MLKKILFSVIFIFFCNTSYAIDFSAIGNIETSCIGANVNSTIYIPNGQNSLTETVWDSFWHPNDRFIANNGTLVKLWQSENNLVTGCNSSSDWIKASDIAPGNNEKIIALYSRCTFNKPKNVNNKTLQFVFNIRHGAIGGGSTTQTRYYYPRSGWYNNPSTRESKTINNYFVSNYQVHENECLNVTLAWCGDGVLDSSYGETCDPSDPNKTGWGAGGCNNSCQPINTTTPSCTNLTASPTTGVNSLTSTMTCTGANASTYTINCGN
;
A
#
# COMPACT_ATOMS: atom_id res chain seq x y z
N MET A 1 41.78 38.67 -36.22
CA MET A 1 40.97 37.43 -36.29
C MET A 1 41.59 36.37 -35.40
N LEU A 2 40.74 35.54 -34.79
CA LEU A 2 40.99 34.28 -34.09
C LEU A 2 41.35 34.30 -32.58
N LYS A 3 40.28 34.03 -31.81
CA LYS A 3 40.21 33.47 -30.44
C LYS A 3 41.08 32.23 -30.27
N LYS A 4 41.65 32.05 -29.06
CA LYS A 4 41.62 30.76 -28.35
C LYS A 4 41.45 31.00 -26.86
N ILE A 5 40.24 30.74 -26.39
CA ILE A 5 39.87 30.66 -24.97
C ILE A 5 40.41 29.31 -24.46
N LEU A 6 41.11 29.35 -23.35
CA LEU A 6 41.56 28.18 -22.59
C LEU A 6 40.31 27.52 -21.96
N PHE A 7 39.96 26.30 -22.39
CA PHE A 7 39.04 25.45 -21.65
C PHE A 7 39.85 24.31 -21.04
N SER A 8 39.98 24.34 -19.72
CA SER A 8 40.49 23.25 -18.92
C SER A 8 39.48 22.10 -19.00
N VAL A 9 39.86 21.01 -19.67
CA VAL A 9 39.05 19.79 -19.71
C VAL A 9 39.35 19.01 -18.44
N ILE A 10 38.49 19.16 -17.44
CA ILE A 10 38.43 18.28 -16.28
C ILE A 10 37.99 16.91 -16.80
N PHE A 11 38.90 15.94 -16.76
CA PHE A 11 38.57 14.53 -16.95
C PHE A 11 37.78 14.05 -15.74
N ILE A 12 36.45 14.12 -15.81
CA ILE A 12 35.58 13.46 -14.83
C ILE A 12 35.40 12.01 -15.27
N PHE A 13 36.15 11.11 -14.66
CA PHE A 13 35.92 9.67 -14.75
C PHE A 13 34.73 9.32 -13.86
N PHE A 14 33.50 9.48 -14.37
CA PHE A 14 32.34 8.82 -13.77
C PHE A 14 32.32 7.37 -14.25
N CYS A 15 32.90 6.46 -13.47
CA CYS A 15 32.61 5.03 -13.62
C CYS A 15 31.25 4.75 -12.96
N ASN A 16 30.16 5.18 -13.60
CA ASN A 16 28.82 4.71 -13.24
C ASN A 16 28.61 3.33 -13.89
N THR A 17 29.11 2.27 -13.26
CA THR A 17 28.53 0.95 -13.52
C THR A 17 27.26 0.86 -12.67
N SER A 18 26.17 1.42 -13.20
CA SER A 18 24.85 1.28 -12.60
C SER A 18 24.41 -0.18 -12.72
N TYR A 19 24.75 -1.01 -11.72
CA TYR A 19 24.20 -2.35 -11.59
C TYR A 19 22.76 -2.24 -11.08
N ALA A 20 21.85 -1.78 -11.94
CA ALA A 20 20.43 -1.67 -11.61
C ALA A 20 19.77 -3.05 -11.63
N ILE A 21 18.72 -3.20 -10.81
CA ILE A 21 17.75 -4.30 -10.93
C ILE A 21 16.97 -4.10 -12.23
N ASP A 22 16.70 -5.15 -12.99
CA ASP A 22 15.88 -5.05 -14.19
C ASP A 22 14.42 -4.82 -13.81
N PHE A 23 13.70 -4.01 -14.59
CA PHE A 23 12.28 -3.74 -14.35
C PHE A 23 11.48 -3.90 -15.64
N SER A 24 10.29 -4.49 -15.53
CA SER A 24 9.36 -4.63 -16.65
C SER A 24 7.92 -4.41 -16.19
N ALA A 25 7.24 -3.40 -16.74
CA ALA A 25 5.78 -3.38 -16.62
C ALA A 25 5.21 -4.52 -17.48
N ILE A 26 4.53 -5.50 -16.87
CA ILE A 26 3.78 -6.52 -17.64
C ILE A 26 2.40 -5.95 -17.94
N GLY A 27 1.92 -6.14 -19.17
CA GLY A 27 0.54 -5.81 -19.54
C GLY A 27 -0.52 -6.74 -18.92
N ASN A 28 -0.13 -7.93 -18.42
CA ASN A 28 -1.03 -8.94 -17.88
C ASN A 28 -0.56 -9.44 -16.51
N ILE A 29 -1.50 -9.95 -15.71
CA ILE A 29 -1.23 -10.67 -14.45
C ILE A 29 -0.41 -11.93 -14.73
N GLU A 30 0.61 -12.18 -13.92
CA GLU A 30 1.30 -13.47 -13.89
C GLU A 30 0.46 -14.50 -13.11
N THR A 31 0.11 -15.59 -13.79
CA THR A 31 -0.72 -16.66 -13.22
C THR A 31 0.12 -17.80 -12.66
N SER A 32 1.38 -17.91 -13.09
CA SER A 32 2.30 -18.98 -12.66
C SER A 32 3.20 -18.50 -11.51
N CYS A 33 2.59 -18.25 -10.36
CA CYS A 33 3.31 -17.84 -9.15
C CYS A 33 3.76 -19.05 -8.33
N ILE A 34 5.04 -19.10 -7.97
CA ILE A 34 5.56 -20.10 -7.05
C ILE A 34 5.54 -19.49 -5.64
N GLY A 35 4.82 -20.11 -4.72
CA GLY A 35 5.11 -19.95 -3.28
C GLY A 35 4.83 -18.62 -2.57
N ALA A 36 4.28 -17.58 -3.21
CA ALA A 36 3.96 -16.31 -2.53
C ALA A 36 2.54 -15.80 -2.72
N ASN A 37 1.52 -16.67 -2.90
CA ASN A 37 0.12 -16.21 -2.91
C ASN A 37 -0.27 -15.56 -1.57
N VAL A 38 0.04 -14.27 -1.43
CA VAL A 38 -0.39 -13.38 -0.38
C VAL A 38 -1.11 -12.22 -1.06
N ASN A 39 -2.43 -12.18 -0.87
CA ASN A 39 -3.17 -10.95 -1.12
C ASN A 39 -2.87 -10.04 0.08
N SER A 40 -2.25 -8.89 -0.19
CA SER A 40 -2.11 -7.82 0.79
C SER A 40 -3.15 -6.75 0.52
N THR A 41 -3.81 -6.28 1.57
CA THR A 41 -4.66 -5.08 1.52
C THR A 41 -3.86 -3.87 1.97
N ILE A 42 -3.81 -2.83 1.14
CA ILE A 42 -3.24 -1.53 1.49
C ILE A 42 -4.40 -0.55 1.65
N TYR A 43 -4.71 -0.24 2.91
CA TYR A 43 -5.76 0.71 3.25
C TYR A 43 -5.22 2.14 3.24
N ILE A 44 -5.74 2.98 2.35
CA ILE A 44 -5.36 4.40 2.25
C ILE A 44 -6.24 5.21 3.23
N PRO A 45 -5.66 5.79 4.29
CA PRO A 45 -6.41 6.45 5.35
C PRO A 45 -7.35 7.58 4.89
N ASN A 46 -8.36 7.85 5.72
CA ASN A 46 -9.30 8.93 5.50
C ASN A 46 -8.58 10.29 5.44
N GLY A 47 -8.98 11.12 4.48
CA GLY A 47 -8.33 12.40 4.21
C GLY A 47 -7.03 12.30 3.39
N GLN A 48 -6.58 11.10 3.03
CA GLN A 48 -5.42 10.89 2.15
C GLN A 48 -5.85 10.41 0.76
N ASN A 49 -5.05 10.75 -0.25
CA ASN A 49 -5.21 10.27 -1.64
C ASN A 49 -4.22 9.15 -1.99
N SER A 50 -3.22 8.95 -1.14
CA SER A 50 -2.14 7.99 -1.34
C SER A 50 -1.51 7.58 -0.02
N LEU A 51 -0.92 6.39 0.02
CA LEU A 51 -0.14 5.88 1.15
C LEU A 51 1.22 5.40 0.65
N THR A 52 2.30 5.71 1.37
CA THR A 52 3.64 5.21 1.04
C THR A 52 4.00 4.05 1.92
N GLU A 53 4.19 2.87 1.32
CA GLU A 53 4.56 1.63 2.00
C GLU A 53 5.84 1.05 1.40
N THR A 54 6.52 0.20 2.18
CA THR A 54 7.69 -0.52 1.68
C THR A 54 7.25 -1.84 1.09
N VAL A 55 7.50 -2.03 -0.21
CA VAL A 55 7.37 -3.32 -0.87
C VAL A 55 8.73 -3.99 -0.88
N TRP A 56 8.77 -5.27 -0.56
CA TRP A 56 10.01 -6.02 -0.46
C TRP A 56 9.75 -7.48 -0.77
N ASP A 57 10.84 -8.17 -1.08
CA ASP A 57 10.84 -9.61 -1.30
C ASP A 57 11.96 -10.26 -0.51
N SER A 58 11.73 -11.51 -0.08
CA SER A 58 12.68 -12.25 0.75
C SER A 58 13.21 -13.47 0.03
N PHE A 59 14.49 -13.78 0.26
CA PHE A 59 15.11 -14.97 -0.30
C PHE A 59 15.80 -15.79 0.79
N TRP A 60 15.84 -17.10 0.60
CA TRP A 60 16.57 -18.03 1.45
C TRP A 60 17.05 -19.22 0.64
N HIS A 61 18.12 -19.86 1.11
CA HIS A 61 18.67 -21.05 0.48
C HIS A 61 19.46 -21.87 1.52
N PRO A 62 19.52 -23.23 1.42
CA PRO A 62 20.27 -24.05 2.38
C PRO A 62 21.79 -23.82 2.32
N ASN A 63 22.32 -23.54 1.13
CA ASN A 63 23.72 -23.16 0.91
C ASN A 63 23.86 -21.65 0.69
N ASP A 64 25.06 -21.12 0.90
CA ASP A 64 25.39 -19.72 0.61
C ASP A 64 25.13 -19.36 -0.85
N ARG A 65 24.40 -18.27 -1.07
CA ARG A 65 24.08 -17.76 -2.41
C ARG A 65 24.40 -16.29 -2.52
N PHE A 66 25.13 -15.91 -3.56
CA PHE A 66 25.29 -14.51 -3.93
C PHE A 66 24.02 -14.00 -4.59
N ILE A 67 23.55 -12.81 -4.22
CA ILE A 67 22.38 -12.16 -4.83
C ILE A 67 22.87 -11.17 -5.88
N ALA A 68 22.48 -11.40 -7.13
CA ALA A 68 22.91 -10.61 -8.27
C ALA A 68 21.99 -9.42 -8.52
N ASN A 69 22.56 -8.31 -9.01
CA ASN A 69 21.77 -7.18 -9.49
C ASN A 69 21.27 -7.47 -10.91
N ASN A 70 22.21 -7.70 -11.85
CA ASN A 70 21.91 -7.97 -13.26
C ASN A 70 21.11 -9.27 -13.40
N GLY A 71 19.98 -9.21 -14.10
CA GLY A 71 19.09 -10.34 -14.31
C GLY A 71 18.17 -10.66 -13.13
N THR A 72 18.28 -9.94 -12.01
CA THR A 72 17.17 -9.86 -11.05
C THR A 72 16.13 -8.91 -11.64
N LEU A 73 14.88 -9.37 -11.72
CA LEU A 73 13.81 -8.66 -12.42
C LEU A 73 12.62 -8.47 -11.49
N VAL A 74 12.13 -7.23 -11.40
CA VAL A 74 10.80 -6.94 -10.86
C VAL A 74 9.86 -6.62 -11.99
N LYS A 75 8.72 -7.31 -12.01
CA LYS A 75 7.65 -7.00 -12.93
C LYS A 75 6.46 -6.39 -12.20
N LEU A 76 5.77 -5.46 -12.86
CA LEU A 76 4.60 -4.78 -12.31
C LEU A 76 3.43 -4.85 -13.28
N TRP A 77 2.28 -5.28 -12.78
CA TRP A 77 0.99 -5.14 -13.44
C TRP A 77 0.06 -4.27 -12.58
N GLN A 78 -0.78 -3.45 -13.19
CA GLN A 78 -1.76 -2.61 -12.51
C GLN A 78 -3.09 -2.66 -13.25
N SER A 79 -4.22 -2.78 -12.53
CA SER A 79 -5.55 -2.74 -13.15
C SER A 79 -5.95 -1.36 -13.69
N GLU A 80 -5.28 -0.31 -13.22
CA GLU A 80 -5.37 1.06 -13.72
C GLU A 80 -3.98 1.69 -13.77
N ASN A 81 -3.74 2.60 -14.70
CA ASN A 81 -2.47 3.31 -14.74
C ASN A 81 -2.30 4.23 -13.53
N ASN A 82 -1.07 4.31 -13.00
CA ASN A 82 -0.66 5.17 -11.88
C ASN A 82 -1.21 4.79 -10.50
N LEU A 83 -1.61 3.53 -10.28
CA LEU A 83 -1.91 3.03 -8.93
C LEU A 83 -0.68 3.02 -8.03
N VAL A 84 0.53 2.99 -8.62
CA VAL A 84 1.78 3.10 -7.87
C VAL A 84 2.76 4.07 -8.51
N THR A 85 3.47 4.82 -7.66
CA THR A 85 4.65 5.63 -8.02
C THR A 85 5.84 5.25 -7.15
N GLY A 86 7.06 5.48 -7.65
CA GLY A 86 8.29 5.15 -6.93
C GLY A 86 8.62 3.66 -6.86
N CYS A 87 7.96 2.81 -7.67
CA CYS A 87 8.21 1.38 -7.83
C CYS A 87 7.97 0.92 -9.28
N ASN A 88 8.07 1.84 -10.23
CA ASN A 88 7.70 1.65 -11.63
C ASN A 88 8.89 1.77 -12.59
N SER A 89 10.10 1.76 -12.04
CA SER A 89 11.35 1.79 -12.79
C SER A 89 12.44 0.99 -12.09
N SER A 90 13.48 0.62 -12.82
CA SER A 90 14.66 -0.08 -12.28
C SER A 90 15.38 0.70 -11.18
N SER A 91 15.40 2.04 -11.26
CA SER A 91 16.06 2.91 -10.29
C SER A 91 15.35 2.98 -8.94
N ASP A 92 14.07 2.60 -8.90
CA ASP A 92 13.28 2.60 -7.68
C ASP A 92 13.62 1.42 -6.77
N TRP A 93 14.12 0.33 -7.35
CA TRP A 93 14.37 -0.92 -6.65
C TRP A 93 15.79 -0.99 -6.12
N ILE A 94 15.90 -1.38 -4.85
CA ILE A 94 17.17 -1.50 -4.15
C ILE A 94 17.41 -2.97 -3.84
N LYS A 95 18.59 -3.48 -4.21
CA LYS A 95 19.07 -4.77 -3.69
C LYS A 95 19.55 -4.55 -2.26
N ALA A 96 18.86 -5.13 -1.28
CA ALA A 96 19.20 -5.00 0.12
C ALA A 96 20.40 -5.87 0.51
N SER A 97 20.38 -7.15 0.13
CA SER A 97 21.40 -8.11 0.55
C SER A 97 22.31 -8.54 -0.60
N ASP A 98 23.60 -8.71 -0.33
CA ASP A 98 24.56 -9.27 -1.29
C ASP A 98 24.61 -10.80 -1.24
N ILE A 99 24.16 -11.39 -0.14
CA ILE A 99 24.23 -12.83 0.12
C ILE A 99 23.01 -13.33 0.89
N ALA A 100 22.58 -14.55 0.60
CA ALA A 100 21.85 -15.39 1.55
C ALA A 100 22.84 -16.33 2.23
N PRO A 101 23.02 -16.28 3.57
CA PRO A 101 24.15 -16.91 4.28
C PRO A 101 23.98 -18.41 4.53
N GLY A 102 23.17 -19.11 3.72
CA GLY A 102 22.89 -20.53 3.90
C GLY A 102 21.99 -20.81 5.10
N ASN A 103 21.90 -22.09 5.49
CA ASN A 103 21.11 -22.58 6.63
C ASN A 103 19.63 -22.19 6.60
N ASN A 104 19.09 -21.87 5.42
CA ASN A 104 17.73 -21.38 5.21
C ASN A 104 17.41 -20.07 5.95
N GLU A 105 18.43 -19.25 6.24
CA GLU A 105 18.22 -17.90 6.78
C GLU A 105 17.47 -17.05 5.75
N LYS A 106 16.34 -16.45 6.18
CA LYS A 106 15.53 -15.57 5.33
C LYS A 106 16.10 -14.16 5.38
N ILE A 107 16.52 -13.66 4.23
CA ILE A 107 17.03 -12.30 4.08
C ILE A 107 16.05 -11.44 3.28
N ILE A 108 16.16 -10.12 3.43
CA ILE A 108 15.52 -9.18 2.52
C ILE A 108 16.42 -9.06 1.29
N ALA A 109 15.93 -9.53 0.14
CA ALA A 109 16.73 -9.55 -1.08
C ALA A 109 16.64 -8.21 -1.81
N LEU A 110 15.43 -7.69 -1.96
CA LEU A 110 15.15 -6.40 -2.57
C LEU A 110 13.99 -5.70 -1.88
N TYR A 111 13.97 -4.38 -2.00
CA TYR A 111 12.86 -3.55 -1.54
C TYR A 111 12.77 -2.27 -2.35
N SER A 112 11.63 -1.60 -2.23
CA SER A 112 11.38 -0.26 -2.73
C SER A 112 10.33 0.44 -1.86
N ARG A 113 10.30 1.77 -1.92
CA ARG A 113 9.29 2.59 -1.24
C ARG A 113 8.25 3.03 -2.26
N CYS A 114 7.11 2.37 -2.23
CA CYS A 114 6.04 2.57 -3.20
C CYS A 114 4.99 3.51 -2.62
N THR A 115 4.57 4.50 -3.40
CA THR A 115 3.40 5.32 -3.09
C THR A 115 2.20 4.78 -3.85
N PHE A 116 1.24 4.22 -3.11
CA PHE A 116 -0.01 3.68 -3.62
C PHE A 116 -1.06 4.77 -3.68
N ASN A 117 -1.68 4.96 -4.84
CA ASN A 117 -2.65 6.03 -5.09
C ASN A 117 -4.06 5.46 -5.20
N LYS A 118 -5.06 6.19 -4.68
CA LYS A 118 -6.47 5.83 -4.91
C LYS A 118 -6.75 5.77 -6.42
N PRO A 119 -7.38 4.69 -6.92
CA PRO A 119 -7.76 4.60 -8.32
C PRO A 119 -8.84 5.63 -8.65
N LYS A 120 -8.96 6.01 -9.93
CA LYS A 120 -10.11 6.77 -10.41
C LYS A 120 -11.34 5.87 -10.55
N ASN A 121 -11.13 4.62 -10.96
CA ASN A 121 -12.19 3.61 -11.04
C ASN A 121 -12.13 2.68 -9.83
N VAL A 122 -13.16 2.74 -8.98
CA VAL A 122 -13.30 1.91 -7.77
C VAL A 122 -13.19 0.40 -8.04
N ASN A 123 -13.50 -0.05 -9.27
CA ASN A 123 -13.41 -1.45 -9.65
C ASN A 123 -11.99 -1.88 -10.05
N ASN A 124 -11.09 -0.93 -10.34
CA ASN A 124 -9.74 -1.20 -10.82
C ASN A 124 -8.71 -0.88 -9.72
N LYS A 125 -8.87 -1.53 -8.57
CA LYS A 125 -8.08 -1.26 -7.34
C LYS A 125 -6.98 -2.28 -7.04
N THR A 126 -6.54 -3.05 -8.03
CA THR A 126 -5.58 -4.16 -7.83
C THR A 126 -4.28 -3.95 -8.62
N LEU A 127 -3.17 -4.42 -8.07
CA LEU A 127 -1.90 -4.50 -8.78
C LEU A 127 -1.10 -5.73 -8.34
N GLN A 128 -0.11 -6.12 -9.13
CA GLN A 128 0.73 -7.27 -8.84
C GLN A 128 2.20 -6.92 -9.07
N PHE A 129 3.04 -7.21 -8.09
CA PHE A 129 4.48 -7.30 -8.28
C PHE A 129 4.88 -8.76 -8.49
N VAL A 130 5.82 -9.00 -9.39
CA VAL A 130 6.39 -10.34 -9.64
C VAL A 130 7.90 -10.23 -9.52
N PHE A 131 8.46 -10.91 -8.53
CA PHE A 131 9.88 -10.91 -8.24
C PHE A 131 10.55 -12.12 -8.88
N ASN A 132 11.70 -11.88 -9.50
CA ASN A 132 12.58 -12.91 -10.05
C ASN A 132 13.99 -12.63 -9.53
N ILE A 133 14.40 -13.33 -8.47
CA ILE A 133 15.68 -13.08 -7.83
C ILE A 133 16.76 -13.93 -8.47
N ARG A 134 17.74 -13.30 -9.11
CA ARG A 134 18.89 -14.00 -9.64
C ARG A 134 19.94 -14.22 -8.55
N HIS A 135 20.37 -15.46 -8.41
CA HIS A 135 21.36 -15.85 -7.41
C HIS A 135 22.41 -16.81 -7.96
N GLY A 136 23.60 -16.85 -7.36
CA GLY A 136 24.72 -17.71 -7.80
C GLY A 136 25.28 -18.57 -6.66
N ALA A 137 25.79 -19.75 -7.00
CA ALA A 137 26.60 -20.56 -6.09
C ALA A 137 27.92 -19.85 -5.75
N ILE A 138 28.37 -19.99 -4.51
CA ILE A 138 29.66 -19.47 -4.07
C ILE A 138 30.64 -20.63 -3.83
N GLY A 139 31.81 -20.59 -4.46
CA GLY A 139 32.89 -21.55 -4.23
C GLY A 139 33.89 -21.63 -5.40
N GLY A 140 35.03 -22.27 -5.17
CA GLY A 140 36.06 -22.52 -6.20
C GLY A 140 36.96 -21.32 -6.53
N GLY A 141 36.89 -20.24 -5.75
CA GLY A 141 37.78 -19.09 -5.88
C GLY A 141 39.06 -19.21 -5.06
N SER A 142 39.88 -18.16 -5.10
CA SER A 142 41.14 -18.05 -4.33
C SER A 142 41.19 -16.85 -3.40
N THR A 143 40.11 -16.07 -3.33
CA THR A 143 40.04 -14.84 -2.54
C THR A 143 39.07 -14.97 -1.38
N THR A 144 39.29 -14.20 -0.32
CA THR A 144 38.33 -14.04 0.77
C THR A 144 37.54 -12.75 0.58
N GLN A 145 36.22 -12.80 0.76
CA GLN A 145 35.33 -11.65 0.60
C GLN A 145 34.34 -11.57 1.76
N THR A 146 34.01 -10.35 2.19
CA THR A 146 32.96 -10.11 3.19
C THR A 146 31.66 -9.69 2.52
N ARG A 147 30.69 -10.62 2.57
CA ARG A 147 29.23 -10.56 2.38
C ARG A 147 28.51 -9.66 3.38
N TYR A 148 27.45 -8.96 2.96
CA TYR A 148 26.52 -8.34 3.86
C TYR A 148 25.07 -8.65 3.48
N TYR A 149 24.22 -8.77 4.49
CA TYR A 149 22.82 -9.13 4.33
C TYR A 149 21.96 -8.56 5.45
N TYR A 150 20.65 -8.51 5.19
CA TYR A 150 19.64 -8.04 6.13
C TYR A 150 18.73 -9.22 6.51
N PRO A 151 18.86 -9.79 7.72
CA PRO A 151 17.95 -10.81 8.21
C PRO A 151 16.52 -10.29 8.25
N ARG A 152 15.54 -11.11 7.80
CA ARG A 152 14.13 -10.73 7.84
C ARG A 152 13.63 -10.50 9.26
N SER A 153 14.17 -11.22 10.24
CA SER A 153 13.86 -11.05 11.67
C SER A 153 14.24 -9.66 12.22
N GLY A 154 15.33 -9.07 11.70
CA GLY A 154 15.81 -7.75 12.07
C GLY A 154 15.10 -6.61 11.33
N TRP A 155 14.62 -6.86 10.11
CA TRP A 155 14.08 -5.83 9.21
C TRP A 155 12.93 -5.01 9.79
N TYR A 156 11.97 -5.66 10.45
CA TYR A 156 10.78 -4.97 11.00
C TYR A 156 11.06 -4.14 12.24
N ASN A 157 12.04 -4.56 13.05
CA ASN A 157 12.34 -3.93 14.32
C ASN A 157 13.38 -2.81 14.16
N ASN A 158 14.33 -2.99 13.23
CA ASN A 158 15.33 -2.00 12.90
C ASN A 158 15.93 -2.27 11.50
N PRO A 159 15.49 -1.60 10.42
CA PRO A 159 15.98 -1.82 9.07
C PRO A 159 17.47 -1.47 8.86
N SER A 160 18.17 -0.97 9.90
CA SER A 160 19.61 -0.71 9.87
C SER A 160 20.48 -1.88 10.37
N THR A 161 19.90 -2.95 10.93
CA THR A 161 20.69 -4.11 11.41
C THR A 161 21.13 -5.00 10.26
N ARG A 162 22.27 -4.62 9.67
CA ARG A 162 22.96 -5.42 8.67
C ARG A 162 23.92 -6.41 9.35
N GLU A 163 23.89 -7.65 8.91
CA GLU A 163 24.87 -8.67 9.29
C GLU A 163 25.92 -8.87 8.19
N SER A 164 27.02 -9.54 8.53
CA SER A 164 28.11 -9.81 7.60
C SER A 164 28.56 -11.26 7.67
N LYS A 165 28.95 -11.81 6.51
CA LYS A 165 29.53 -13.15 6.40
C LYS A 165 30.83 -13.11 5.61
N THR A 166 31.92 -13.55 6.23
CA THR A 166 33.21 -13.70 5.56
C THR A 166 33.30 -15.08 4.91
N ILE A 167 33.64 -15.10 3.62
CA ILE A 167 33.63 -16.30 2.79
C ILE A 167 35.01 -16.47 2.18
N ASN A 168 35.60 -17.64 2.44
CA ASN A 168 36.88 -18.02 1.83
C ASN A 168 36.63 -18.65 0.45
N ASN A 169 37.63 -18.57 -0.43
CA ASN A 169 37.55 -19.12 -1.79
C ASN A 169 36.35 -18.60 -2.59
N TYR A 170 36.08 -17.30 -2.45
CA TYR A 170 34.95 -16.62 -3.07
C TYR A 170 35.13 -16.55 -4.58
N PHE A 171 34.23 -17.23 -5.28
CA PHE A 171 33.97 -17.10 -6.71
C PHE A 171 32.49 -17.43 -6.92
N VAL A 172 31.81 -16.66 -7.78
CA VAL A 172 30.38 -16.86 -8.03
C VAL A 172 30.20 -17.54 -9.38
N SER A 173 29.45 -18.64 -9.38
CA SER A 173 29.14 -19.42 -10.58
C SER A 173 27.72 -19.98 -10.50
N ASN A 174 27.30 -20.74 -11.53
CA ASN A 174 26.02 -21.45 -11.55
C ASN A 174 24.84 -20.53 -11.18
N TYR A 175 24.70 -19.43 -11.91
CA TYR A 175 23.59 -18.49 -11.71
C TYR A 175 22.26 -19.17 -12.04
N GLN A 176 21.28 -18.94 -11.19
CA GLN A 176 19.91 -19.42 -11.27
C GLN A 176 18.96 -18.26 -10.95
N VAL A 177 17.68 -18.44 -11.26
CA VAL A 177 16.62 -17.49 -10.94
C VAL A 177 15.62 -18.18 -10.05
N HIS A 178 15.29 -17.56 -8.92
CA HIS A 178 14.11 -17.89 -8.15
C HIS A 178 12.93 -17.15 -8.78
N GLU A 179 12.16 -17.86 -9.60
CA GLU A 179 11.17 -17.25 -10.48
C GLU A 179 9.83 -16.99 -9.78
N ASN A 180 9.13 -15.96 -10.26
CA ASN A 180 7.71 -15.68 -10.03
C ASN A 180 7.21 -15.74 -8.58
N GLU A 181 7.91 -15.05 -7.67
CA GLU A 181 7.36 -14.74 -6.36
C GLU A 181 6.41 -13.52 -6.50
N CYS A 182 5.10 -13.75 -6.34
CA CYS A 182 4.09 -12.72 -6.63
C CYS A 182 3.58 -12.04 -5.36
N LEU A 183 3.46 -10.72 -5.37
CA LEU A 183 2.72 -9.95 -4.37
C LEU A 183 1.48 -9.34 -5.02
N ASN A 184 0.30 -9.85 -4.64
CA ASN A 184 -0.98 -9.30 -5.09
C ASN A 184 -1.45 -8.24 -4.10
N VAL A 185 -1.65 -7.01 -4.57
CA VAL A 185 -2.09 -5.89 -3.76
C VAL A 185 -3.52 -5.52 -4.14
N THR A 186 -4.38 -5.38 -3.13
CA THR A 186 -5.69 -4.74 -3.24
C THR A 186 -5.66 -3.43 -2.47
N LEU A 187 -5.99 -2.33 -3.13
CA LEU A 187 -6.15 -1.03 -2.48
C LEU A 187 -7.53 -0.95 -1.85
N ALA A 188 -7.61 -0.42 -0.64
CA ALA A 188 -8.84 -0.22 0.12
C ALA A 188 -8.88 1.22 0.65
N TRP A 189 -10.06 1.81 0.76
CA TRP A 189 -10.25 3.13 1.37
C TRP A 189 -11.74 3.43 1.58
N CYS A 190 -12.04 4.34 2.49
CA CYS A 190 -13.41 4.81 2.67
C CYS A 190 -14.02 5.42 1.40
N GLY A 191 -15.12 4.82 0.96
CA GLY A 191 -15.86 5.13 -0.25
C GLY A 191 -15.53 4.23 -1.43
N ASP A 192 -14.79 3.14 -1.23
CA ASP A 192 -14.48 2.14 -2.26
C ASP A 192 -15.59 1.08 -2.45
N GLY A 193 -16.64 1.17 -1.65
CA GLY A 193 -17.83 0.32 -1.69
C GLY A 193 -17.71 -0.97 -0.88
N VAL A 194 -16.66 -1.14 -0.09
CA VAL A 194 -16.44 -2.29 0.79
C VAL A 194 -16.33 -1.79 2.23
N LEU A 195 -16.99 -2.46 3.17
CA LEU A 195 -16.85 -2.15 4.58
C LEU A 195 -15.56 -2.79 5.14
N ASP A 196 -14.53 -1.98 5.35
CA ASP A 196 -13.22 -2.41 5.85
C ASP A 196 -13.12 -2.28 7.38
N SER A 197 -13.89 -3.11 8.10
CA SER A 197 -14.06 -2.99 9.56
C SER A 197 -12.75 -3.09 10.35
N SER A 198 -11.77 -3.85 9.85
CA SER A 198 -10.44 -3.98 10.47
C SER A 198 -9.63 -2.69 10.47
N TYR A 199 -10.01 -1.72 9.62
CA TYR A 199 -9.39 -0.41 9.50
C TYR A 199 -10.23 0.71 10.14
N GLY A 200 -11.27 0.35 10.90
CA GLY A 200 -12.07 1.30 11.69
C GLY A 200 -13.28 1.87 10.96
N GLU A 201 -13.60 1.38 9.77
CA GLU A 201 -14.86 1.69 9.11
C GLU A 201 -16.03 1.03 9.84
N THR A 202 -17.09 1.80 10.05
CA THR A 202 -18.35 1.29 10.61
C THR A 202 -19.47 1.28 9.58
N CYS A 203 -19.30 2.04 8.51
CA CYS A 203 -20.08 2.02 7.28
C CYS A 203 -19.18 2.47 6.12
N ASP A 204 -19.56 2.20 4.87
CA ASP A 204 -18.91 2.80 3.69
C ASP A 204 -19.95 3.58 2.85
N PRO A 205 -19.68 4.83 2.43
CA PRO A 205 -20.65 5.68 1.74
C PRO A 205 -21.00 5.20 0.32
N SER A 206 -20.21 4.29 -0.25
CA SER A 206 -20.44 3.62 -1.53
C SER A 206 -20.92 2.16 -1.36
N ASP A 207 -21.06 1.63 -0.13
CA ASP A 207 -21.53 0.25 0.10
C ASP A 207 -22.97 0.07 -0.42
N PRO A 208 -23.20 -0.80 -1.42
CA PRO A 208 -24.54 -1.04 -1.96
C PRO A 208 -25.50 -1.63 -0.92
N ASN A 209 -24.98 -2.34 0.09
CA ASN A 209 -25.77 -2.96 1.14
C ASN A 209 -26.06 -2.00 2.30
N LYS A 210 -25.42 -0.83 2.33
CA LYS A 210 -25.57 0.20 3.37
C LYS A 210 -25.38 -0.34 4.80
N THR A 211 -24.44 -1.26 4.95
CA THR A 211 -24.16 -1.93 6.22
C THR A 211 -23.64 -0.91 7.23
N GLY A 212 -24.24 -0.88 8.43
CA GLY A 212 -23.82 0.00 9.52
C GLY A 212 -24.11 1.49 9.32
N TRP A 213 -24.89 1.86 8.30
CA TRP A 213 -25.30 3.25 8.06
C TRP A 213 -26.21 3.78 9.18
N GLY A 214 -26.02 5.06 9.53
CA GLY A 214 -26.97 5.79 10.38
C GLY A 214 -28.16 6.28 9.58
N ALA A 215 -29.18 6.83 10.27
CA ALA A 215 -30.38 7.37 9.62
C ALA A 215 -30.08 8.51 8.61
N GLY A 216 -29.00 9.26 8.85
CA GLY A 216 -28.49 10.31 7.95
C GLY A 216 -27.49 9.81 6.92
N GLY A 217 -27.23 8.51 6.87
CA GLY A 217 -26.30 7.87 5.95
C GLY A 217 -24.93 7.54 6.57
N CYS A 218 -23.91 7.49 5.72
CA CYS A 218 -22.52 7.30 6.08
C CYS A 218 -21.69 8.50 5.63
N ASN A 219 -20.80 9.00 6.48
CA ASN A 219 -19.95 10.14 6.13
C ASN A 219 -18.67 9.72 5.39
N ASN A 220 -17.93 10.70 4.87
CA ASN A 220 -16.67 10.50 4.15
C ASN A 220 -15.50 9.99 5.03
N SER A 221 -15.74 9.82 6.33
CA SER A 221 -14.81 9.18 7.27
C SER A 221 -15.28 7.77 7.66
N CYS A 222 -16.27 7.22 6.93
CA CYS A 222 -16.81 5.89 7.11
C CYS A 222 -17.40 5.66 8.50
N GLN A 223 -18.09 6.69 9.00
CA GLN A 223 -18.86 6.65 10.24
C GLN A 223 -20.34 6.96 9.99
N PRO A 224 -21.26 6.30 10.72
CA PRO A 224 -22.69 6.53 10.57
C PRO A 224 -23.03 7.96 10.94
N ILE A 225 -23.85 8.60 10.10
CA ILE A 225 -24.46 9.87 10.39
C ILE A 225 -25.76 9.59 11.13
N ASN A 226 -25.76 9.77 12.43
CA ASN A 226 -26.98 9.70 13.22
C ASN A 226 -27.70 11.05 13.15
N THR A 227 -28.65 11.19 12.23
CA THR A 227 -29.60 12.31 12.28
C THR A 227 -30.58 12.05 13.42
N THR A 228 -30.57 12.92 14.43
CA THR A 228 -31.63 12.92 15.41
C THR A 228 -32.86 13.61 14.80
N THR A 229 -33.87 12.82 14.46
CA THR A 229 -35.11 13.38 13.87
C THR A 229 -35.79 14.29 14.90
N PRO A 230 -36.09 15.55 14.57
CA PRO A 230 -36.88 16.41 15.45
C PRO A 230 -38.26 15.80 15.65
N SER A 231 -38.71 15.68 16.90
CA SER A 231 -40.03 15.13 17.23
C SER A 231 -40.69 15.94 18.34
N CYS A 232 -42.02 15.93 18.36
CA CYS A 232 -42.85 16.59 19.36
C CYS A 232 -43.71 15.49 20.00
N THR A 233 -43.31 15.09 21.21
CA THR A 233 -43.99 14.05 22.00
C THR A 233 -44.94 14.69 23.00
N ASN A 234 -45.96 13.94 23.47
CA ASN A 234 -46.96 14.43 24.43
C ASN A 234 -47.70 15.70 23.97
N LEU A 235 -48.07 15.78 22.68
CA LEU A 235 -48.89 16.88 22.18
C LEU A 235 -50.26 16.85 22.87
N THR A 236 -50.55 17.90 23.62
CA THR A 236 -51.81 18.10 24.34
C THR A 236 -52.39 19.46 23.98
N ALA A 237 -53.72 19.52 23.92
CA ALA A 237 -54.49 20.75 23.72
C ALA A 237 -55.41 20.93 24.93
N SER A 238 -55.47 22.12 25.51
CA SER A 238 -56.44 22.39 26.60
C SER A 238 -56.87 23.85 26.61
N PRO A 239 -58.19 24.14 26.71
CA PRO A 239 -59.32 23.21 26.62
C PRO A 239 -59.54 22.66 25.19
N THR A 240 -60.09 21.45 25.06
CA THR A 240 -60.45 20.82 23.75
C THR A 240 -61.89 21.11 23.29
N THR A 241 -62.72 21.68 24.16
CA THR A 241 -64.11 22.03 23.89
C THR A 241 -64.46 23.36 24.56
N GLY A 242 -65.37 24.14 23.95
CA GLY A 242 -65.88 25.38 24.52
C GLY A 242 -66.78 26.15 23.56
N VAL A 243 -67.17 27.36 23.93
CA VAL A 243 -68.00 28.25 23.11
C VAL A 243 -67.13 29.19 22.28
N ASN A 244 -67.57 29.52 21.06
CA ASN A 244 -66.83 30.45 20.19
C ASN A 244 -66.85 31.89 20.75
N SER A 245 -65.72 32.59 20.85
CA SER A 245 -64.35 32.20 20.48
C SER A 245 -63.67 31.31 21.55
N LEU A 246 -63.12 30.16 21.15
CA LEU A 246 -62.36 29.27 22.03
C LEU A 246 -60.85 29.52 21.89
N THR A 247 -60.18 29.79 23.01
CA THR A 247 -58.72 29.83 23.09
C THR A 247 -58.20 28.54 23.71
N SER A 248 -57.34 27.82 22.99
CA SER A 248 -56.70 26.59 23.47
C SER A 248 -55.19 26.77 23.54
N THR A 249 -54.56 26.23 24.60
CA THR A 249 -53.11 26.12 24.73
C THR A 249 -52.66 24.76 24.21
N MET A 250 -51.70 24.77 23.28
CA MET A 250 -51.04 23.57 22.78
C MET A 250 -49.71 23.39 23.50
N THR A 251 -49.47 22.23 24.10
CA THR A 251 -48.20 21.91 24.77
C THR A 251 -47.63 20.63 24.18
N CYS A 252 -46.33 20.60 23.88
CA CYS A 252 -45.62 19.36 23.63
C CYS A 252 -44.17 19.41 24.11
N THR A 253 -43.55 18.24 24.24
CA THR A 253 -42.13 18.08 24.55
C THR A 253 -41.35 17.85 23.25
N GLY A 254 -40.64 18.88 22.80
CA GLY A 254 -39.75 18.79 21.65
C GLY A 254 -38.47 18.03 22.01
N ALA A 255 -38.13 17.02 21.20
CA ALA A 255 -36.82 16.38 21.22
C ALA A 255 -36.09 16.72 19.92
N ASN A 256 -34.81 17.11 20.05
CA ASN A 256 -33.94 17.45 18.91
C ASN A 256 -34.49 18.57 17.99
N ALA A 257 -35.26 19.50 18.56
CA ALA A 257 -35.86 20.62 17.83
C ALA A 257 -35.57 21.96 18.53
N SER A 258 -35.16 22.98 17.76
CA SER A 258 -34.96 24.37 18.23
C SER A 258 -36.05 25.34 17.76
N THR A 259 -36.87 24.91 16.80
CA THR A 259 -37.99 25.67 16.23
C THR A 259 -39.20 24.77 16.09
N TYR A 260 -40.40 25.34 16.20
CA TYR A 260 -41.65 24.61 16.00
C TYR A 260 -42.60 25.41 15.10
N THR A 261 -43.51 24.70 14.44
CA THR A 261 -44.61 25.30 13.66
C THR A 261 -45.88 24.54 14.02
N ILE A 262 -46.89 25.28 14.49
CA ILE A 262 -48.22 24.72 14.74
C ILE A 262 -49.06 25.01 13.50
N ASN A 263 -49.50 23.96 12.80
CA ASN A 263 -50.44 24.07 11.70
C ASN A 263 -51.82 23.62 12.18
N CYS A 264 -52.78 24.56 12.21
CA CYS A 264 -54.15 24.30 12.64
C CYS A 264 -55.08 23.86 11.50
N GLY A 265 -54.55 23.54 10.31
CA GLY A 265 -55.26 22.82 9.26
C GLY A 265 -56.34 23.60 8.50
N ASN A 266 -56.24 24.93 8.43
CA ASN A 266 -57.12 25.76 7.60
C ASN A 266 -56.51 26.06 6.23
#